data_AF-A0A435EQA5-F1
#
_entry.id   AF-A0A435EQA5-F1
#
_cell.length_a   1.000
_cell.length_b   1.000
_cell.length_c   1.000
_cell.angle_alpha   90.00
_cell.angle_beta   90.00
_cell.angle_gamma   90.00
#
_symmetry.space_group_name_H-M   'P 1'
#
loop_
_entity.id
_entity.type
_entity.pdbx_description
1 polymer ?
#
loop_
_entity_poly.entity_id
_entity_poly.type
_entity_poly.pdbx_seq_one_letter_code
_entity_poly.pdbx_strand_id
1 'polypeptide(L)'
;LMGSAYPMPGLHSKYYDQDMEPLVEVVQDTCGRHDAFALACAAKYYDDIGYPGHTNCSENFNKALADKGVTPRAGWMAINFFFNTAIDAHGVMVSDEPWSRPGDYVLMRALTDIVCVSSACPDDTTPANGWDLTDIHVRTYSGQHKFSRAIARRMKPDSEPKMTRETAFHSSFAKHTRDFVEYRGYWLANSFAKEGPIAEYWACRQDAVIMDLSPLRKFEVTGPDAEALLQYTLTRDVKKLGVGQVVYTAMCYEHGGMIDDGTLLRLGKDNFRWVGGDDFSGEWLRETAKKLGLNVLVRSSTDQMHNIAVQGPKSRDILKEVVWTSPVQPSIGELEWFRFAVARIGGGNGVPVVVSRTGYTGELGYEIWCHPRDAEKVFDAVWEAGQPHGLKPMGLQALDMVRIEAGLIFAGYEFSDQTDPFEAGIGFTVPLKTKADDFIGRDALIRRKEHPQHRLVGLDIDANI
;
A
#
# COMPACT_ATOMS: atom_id res chain seq x y z
N LEU A 1 13.69 -1.00 18.88
CA LEU A 1 15.07 -0.94 18.34
C LEU A 1 15.13 -0.92 16.80
N MET A 2 14.05 -0.55 16.10
CA MET A 2 13.93 -0.67 14.64
C MET A 2 13.01 0.42 14.02
N GLY A 3 12.71 1.50 14.75
CA GLY A 3 11.83 2.57 14.29
C GLY A 3 10.31 2.30 14.39
N SER A 4 9.87 1.07 14.69
CA SER A 4 8.46 0.76 14.98
C SER A 4 8.18 0.63 16.48
N ALA A 5 6.98 1.05 16.89
CA ALA A 5 6.51 0.91 18.27
C ALA A 5 6.09 -0.53 18.62
N TYR A 6 5.76 -1.34 17.60
CA TYR A 6 5.33 -2.74 17.77
C TYR A 6 5.90 -3.65 16.66
N PRO A 7 6.03 -4.97 16.91
CA PRO A 7 6.43 -5.95 15.91
C PRO A 7 5.33 -6.23 14.88
N MET A 8 5.71 -6.36 13.62
CA MET A 8 4.83 -6.71 12.50
C MET A 8 5.35 -7.94 11.76
N PRO A 9 4.48 -8.82 11.21
CA PRO A 9 4.91 -9.90 10.33
C PRO A 9 5.96 -9.45 9.33
N GLY A 10 7.08 -10.17 9.26
CA GLY A 10 8.23 -9.75 8.45
C GLY A 10 9.54 -9.79 9.24
N LEU A 11 10.51 -8.98 8.82
CA LEU A 11 11.87 -9.01 9.36
C LEU A 11 11.96 -8.54 10.82
N HIS A 12 11.07 -7.63 11.24
CA HIS A 12 11.03 -7.03 12.59
C HIS A 12 9.87 -7.56 13.45
N SER A 13 9.44 -8.79 13.18
CA SER A 13 8.27 -9.44 13.77
C SER A 13 8.46 -9.98 15.18
N LYS A 14 9.54 -9.65 15.88
CA LYS A 14 9.91 -10.33 17.13
C LYS A 14 9.57 -9.51 18.37
N TYR A 15 9.04 -10.18 19.38
CA TYR A 15 9.00 -9.67 20.75
C TYR A 15 10.20 -10.20 21.53
N TYR A 16 10.76 -9.35 22.39
CA TYR A 16 12.00 -9.59 23.11
C TYR A 16 11.77 -9.51 24.63
N ASP A 17 12.58 -10.22 25.40
CA ASP A 17 12.64 -10.05 26.85
C ASP A 17 13.57 -8.89 27.27
N GLN A 18 13.82 -8.78 28.58
CA GLN A 18 14.66 -7.73 29.16
C GLN A 18 16.14 -7.89 28.81
N ASP A 19 16.56 -9.08 28.41
CA ASP A 19 17.93 -9.41 27.98
C ASP A 19 18.08 -9.31 26.44
N MET A 20 17.02 -8.86 25.75
CA MET A 20 16.95 -8.72 24.30
C MET A 20 17.00 -10.05 23.55
N GLU A 21 16.57 -11.14 24.20
CA GLU A 21 16.40 -12.44 23.57
C GLU A 21 15.00 -12.53 22.93
N PRO A 22 14.90 -12.97 21.66
CA PRO A 22 13.62 -13.04 20.96
C PRO A 22 12.79 -14.24 21.43
N LEU A 23 11.60 -13.97 21.97
CA LEU A 23 10.72 -15.00 22.53
C LEU A 23 9.73 -15.57 21.50
N VAL A 24 9.09 -14.68 20.75
CA VAL A 24 8.06 -15.03 19.76
C VAL A 24 8.21 -14.19 18.50
N GLU A 25 7.81 -14.75 17.37
CA GLU A 25 7.72 -14.12 16.06
C GLU A 25 6.25 -13.98 15.64
N VAL A 26 5.80 -12.78 15.30
CA VAL A 26 4.48 -12.55 14.70
C VAL A 26 4.49 -13.08 13.26
N VAL A 27 3.62 -14.04 12.99
CA VAL A 27 3.46 -14.66 11.67
C VAL A 27 2.29 -14.05 10.92
N GLN A 28 1.16 -13.88 11.60
CA GLN A 28 -0.01 -13.20 11.04
C GLN A 28 -0.63 -12.25 12.05
N ASP A 29 -1.16 -11.14 11.56
CA ASP A 29 -1.87 -10.17 12.38
C ASP A 29 -3.07 -9.67 11.59
N THR A 30 -4.28 -9.92 12.11
CA THR A 30 -5.51 -9.40 11.51
C THR A 30 -6.15 -8.24 12.25
N CYS A 31 -5.59 -7.85 13.40
CA CYS A 31 -6.09 -6.79 14.25
C CYS A 31 -5.69 -5.41 13.72
N GLY A 32 -4.44 -5.27 13.27
CA GLY A 32 -3.90 -4.05 12.63
C GLY A 32 -3.67 -2.86 13.57
N ARG A 33 -4.31 -2.81 14.74
CA ARG A 33 -3.97 -1.91 15.86
C ARG A 33 -3.86 -2.69 17.16
N HIS A 34 -2.80 -2.38 17.91
CA HIS A 34 -2.47 -2.92 19.23
C HIS A 34 -1.32 -2.11 19.83
N ASP A 35 -1.00 -2.38 21.10
CA ASP A 35 0.18 -1.83 21.74
C ASP A 35 1.03 -2.86 22.47
N ALA A 36 2.30 -2.50 22.66
CA ALA A 36 3.28 -3.22 23.47
C ALA A 36 4.02 -2.27 24.44
N PHE A 37 3.47 -1.08 24.66
CA PHE A 37 4.08 -0.02 25.47
C PHE A 37 3.37 0.20 26.80
N ALA A 38 2.06 -0.12 26.90
CA ALA A 38 1.33 -0.01 28.15
C ALA A 38 1.52 -1.27 29.00
N LEU A 39 1.47 -1.11 30.32
CA LEU A 39 1.35 -2.24 31.22
C LEU A 39 -0.05 -2.82 31.14
N ALA A 40 -0.19 -4.12 31.41
CA ALA A 40 -1.49 -4.70 31.74
C ALA A 40 -2.12 -3.94 32.91
N CYS A 41 -3.45 -3.76 32.88
CA CYS A 41 -4.16 -3.13 33.98
C CYS A 41 -3.88 -3.85 35.30
N ALA A 42 -3.89 -3.08 36.39
CA ALA A 42 -3.53 -3.53 37.74
C ALA A 42 -4.51 -2.93 38.75
N ALA A 43 -4.63 -3.53 39.94
CA ALA A 43 -5.53 -3.06 40.99
C ALA A 43 -5.41 -1.54 41.25
N LYS A 44 -4.17 -1.03 41.36
CA LYS A 44 -3.91 0.39 41.57
C LYS A 44 -4.57 1.29 40.52
N TYR A 45 -4.57 0.90 39.25
CA TYR A 45 -5.20 1.69 38.18
C TYR A 45 -6.68 1.91 38.51
N TYR A 46 -7.40 0.83 38.79
CA TYR A 46 -8.83 0.87 39.11
C TYR A 46 -9.12 1.55 40.44
N ASP A 47 -8.31 1.30 41.48
CA ASP A 47 -8.44 1.96 42.78
C ASP A 47 -8.35 3.50 42.64
N ASP A 48 -7.38 3.98 41.87
CA ASP A 48 -7.14 5.42 41.66
C ASP A 48 -8.27 6.10 40.87
N ILE A 49 -8.95 5.37 39.98
CA ILE A 49 -10.12 5.87 39.23
C ILE A 49 -11.46 5.58 39.91
N GLY A 50 -11.45 5.04 41.14
CA GLY A 50 -12.64 4.89 41.98
C GLY A 50 -13.37 3.55 41.89
N TYR A 51 -12.73 2.51 41.34
CA TYR A 51 -13.26 1.15 41.21
C TYR A 51 -12.47 0.15 42.07
N PRO A 52 -12.51 0.24 43.41
CA PRO A 52 -11.72 -0.62 44.27
C PRO A 52 -12.15 -2.09 44.18
N GLY A 53 -11.16 -2.99 44.08
CA GLY A 53 -11.39 -4.44 43.97
C GLY A 53 -11.83 -4.92 42.58
N HIS A 54 -11.73 -4.07 41.57
CA HIS A 54 -12.02 -4.43 40.19
C HIS A 54 -11.04 -5.51 39.67
N THR A 55 -11.56 -6.44 38.86
CA THR A 55 -10.73 -7.50 38.25
C THR A 55 -9.73 -6.88 37.26
N ASN A 56 -8.50 -7.38 37.22
CA ASN A 56 -7.46 -6.82 36.37
C ASN A 56 -6.53 -7.88 35.80
N CYS A 57 -5.92 -7.58 34.65
CA CYS A 57 -5.04 -8.50 33.92
C CYS A 57 -3.81 -8.91 34.75
N SER A 58 -3.21 -7.98 35.51
CA SER A 58 -1.98 -8.27 36.27
C SER A 58 -2.21 -9.31 37.38
N GLU A 59 -3.32 -9.23 38.11
CA GLU A 59 -3.69 -10.24 39.10
C GLU A 59 -4.12 -11.55 38.45
N ASN A 60 -4.83 -11.51 37.31
CA ASN A 60 -5.14 -12.71 36.53
C ASN A 60 -3.86 -13.46 36.13
N PHE A 61 -2.83 -12.75 35.69
CA PHE A 61 -1.53 -13.34 35.35
C PHE A 61 -0.83 -13.93 36.57
N ASN A 62 -0.76 -13.20 37.68
CA ASN A 62 -0.16 -13.71 38.93
C ASN A 62 -0.82 -15.01 39.39
N LYS A 63 -2.16 -15.07 39.33
CA LYS A 63 -2.94 -16.27 39.69
C LYS A 63 -2.64 -17.44 38.75
N ALA A 64 -2.61 -17.21 37.44
CA ALA A 64 -2.34 -18.25 36.45
C ALA A 64 -0.89 -18.79 36.54
N LEU A 65 0.05 -17.97 37.00
CA LEU A 65 1.47 -18.29 37.08
C LEU A 65 1.94 -18.79 38.45
N ALA A 66 1.10 -18.76 39.49
CA ALA A 66 1.48 -19.07 40.87
C ALA A 66 2.18 -20.44 41.01
N ASP A 67 1.67 -21.46 40.32
CA ASP A 67 2.21 -22.83 40.39
C ASP A 67 3.37 -23.08 39.39
N LYS A 68 3.82 -22.04 38.68
CA LYS A 68 4.90 -22.11 37.69
C LYS A 68 6.23 -21.53 38.20
N GLY A 69 6.30 -21.17 39.49
CA GLY A 69 7.50 -20.62 40.12
C GLY A 69 7.85 -19.21 39.63
N VAL A 70 6.89 -18.49 39.05
CA VAL A 70 7.09 -17.13 38.57
C VAL A 70 6.74 -16.13 39.67
N THR A 71 7.66 -15.23 39.98
CA THR A 71 7.45 -14.19 40.99
C THR A 71 6.29 -13.27 40.59
N PRO A 72 5.29 -13.06 41.46
CA PRO A 72 4.19 -12.14 41.21
C PRO A 72 4.67 -10.70 40.96
N ARG A 73 3.95 -9.96 40.12
CA ARG A 73 4.24 -8.56 39.79
C ARG A 73 3.03 -7.67 40.05
N ALA A 74 3.26 -6.45 40.53
CA ALA A 74 2.20 -5.46 40.73
C ALA A 74 1.62 -4.95 39.40
N GLY A 75 2.42 -4.93 38.35
CA GLY A 75 2.01 -4.64 36.97
C GLY A 75 2.86 -5.46 36.01
N TRP A 76 2.21 -6.07 35.02
CA TRP A 76 2.89 -6.85 33.99
C TRP A 76 3.13 -6.02 32.73
N MET A 77 4.32 -6.16 32.14
CA MET A 77 4.50 -5.79 30.74
C MET A 77 3.65 -6.76 29.91
N ALA A 78 2.79 -6.23 29.06
CA ALA A 78 1.85 -7.03 28.29
C ALA A 78 1.81 -6.55 26.84
N ILE A 79 1.28 -7.42 25.98
CA ILE A 79 0.99 -7.10 24.58
C ILE A 79 -0.53 -7.07 24.46
N ASN A 80 -1.08 -5.94 24.04
CA ASN A 80 -2.52 -5.68 23.98
C ASN A 80 -3.02 -5.85 22.55
N PHE A 81 -3.15 -7.11 22.09
CA PHE A 81 -3.38 -7.44 20.67
C PHE A 81 -4.69 -6.93 20.04
N PHE A 82 -5.71 -6.63 20.84
CA PHE A 82 -7.04 -6.30 20.34
C PHE A 82 -7.44 -4.84 20.62
N PHE A 83 -6.50 -4.06 21.17
CA PHE A 83 -6.75 -2.70 21.63
C PHE A 83 -6.55 -1.69 20.49
N ASN A 84 -7.40 -0.66 20.49
CA ASN A 84 -7.20 0.51 19.64
C ASN A 84 -6.55 1.63 20.45
N THR A 85 -5.25 1.48 20.69
CA THR A 85 -4.41 2.41 21.46
C THR A 85 -3.31 2.99 20.59
N ALA A 86 -2.92 4.24 20.85
CA ALA A 86 -1.82 4.91 20.15
C ALA A 86 -1.21 6.01 21.02
N ILE A 87 -0.04 6.51 20.62
CA ILE A 87 0.54 7.76 21.11
C ILE A 87 0.40 8.78 19.99
N ASP A 88 -0.24 9.93 20.25
CA ASP A 88 -0.42 10.97 19.25
C ASP A 88 0.84 11.84 19.05
N ALA A 89 0.77 12.81 18.12
CA ALA A 89 1.88 13.71 17.82
C ALA A 89 2.30 14.61 18.99
N HIS A 90 1.48 14.69 20.05
CA HIS A 90 1.76 15.43 21.28
C HIS A 90 2.27 14.53 22.40
N GLY A 91 2.46 13.24 22.15
CA GLY A 91 2.92 12.28 23.16
C GLY A 91 1.80 11.82 24.11
N VAL A 92 0.53 12.02 23.74
CA VAL A 92 -0.61 11.63 24.56
C VAL A 92 -1.05 10.22 24.18
N MET A 93 -1.24 9.36 25.18
CA MET A 93 -1.85 8.06 24.98
C MET A 93 -3.34 8.23 24.73
N VAL A 94 -3.79 7.75 23.58
CA VAL A 94 -5.19 7.71 23.18
C VAL A 94 -5.67 6.26 23.16
N SER A 95 -6.94 6.06 23.51
CA SER A 95 -7.64 4.79 23.45
C SER A 95 -9.04 5.02 22.91
N ASP A 96 -9.52 4.11 22.07
CA ASP A 96 -10.85 4.17 21.46
C ASP A 96 -11.36 2.72 21.24
N GLU A 97 -12.56 2.57 20.68
CA GLU A 97 -13.14 1.26 20.41
C GLU A 97 -12.23 0.41 19.50
N PRO A 98 -12.05 -0.89 19.80
CA PRO A 98 -11.29 -1.82 18.97
C PRO A 98 -11.68 -1.79 17.48
N TRP A 99 -10.67 -1.83 16.62
CA TRP A 99 -10.88 -2.15 15.20
C TRP A 99 -11.06 -3.65 14.96
N SER A 100 -10.61 -4.46 15.92
CA SER A 100 -10.71 -5.92 15.87
C SER A 100 -12.14 -6.41 16.04
N ARG A 101 -12.45 -7.56 15.44
CA ARG A 101 -13.78 -8.15 15.39
C ARG A 101 -13.74 -9.60 15.87
N PRO A 102 -14.90 -10.20 16.22
CA PRO A 102 -14.98 -11.63 16.44
C PRO A 102 -14.38 -12.40 15.26
N GLY A 103 -13.35 -13.20 15.53
CA GLY A 103 -12.61 -13.96 14.53
C GLY A 103 -11.28 -13.34 14.09
N ASP A 104 -11.00 -12.08 14.43
CA ASP A 104 -9.65 -11.53 14.27
C ASP A 104 -8.66 -12.21 15.22
N TYR A 105 -7.41 -12.30 14.79
CA TYR A 105 -6.38 -13.04 15.49
C TYR A 105 -4.97 -12.50 15.22
N VAL A 106 -4.09 -12.78 16.18
CA VAL A 106 -2.64 -12.70 16.00
C VAL A 106 -2.07 -14.10 16.11
N LEU A 107 -1.38 -14.54 15.06
CA LEU A 107 -0.68 -15.81 15.02
C LEU A 107 0.80 -15.58 15.31
N MET A 108 1.31 -16.22 16.35
CA MET A 108 2.71 -16.14 16.73
C MET A 108 3.39 -17.51 16.69
N ARG A 109 4.68 -17.51 16.42
CA ARG A 109 5.57 -18.66 16.52
C ARG A 109 6.48 -18.46 17.74
N ALA A 110 6.49 -19.42 18.65
CA ALA A 110 7.50 -19.49 19.71
C ALA A 110 8.89 -19.75 19.10
N LEU A 111 9.89 -18.98 19.52
CA LEU A 111 11.29 -19.11 19.09
C LEU A 111 12.14 -19.85 20.13
N THR A 112 11.60 -20.02 21.33
CA THR A 112 12.19 -20.75 22.45
C THR A 112 11.07 -21.41 23.26
N ASP A 113 11.43 -22.22 24.26
CA ASP A 113 10.47 -22.78 25.20
C ASP A 113 9.91 -21.65 26.08
N ILE A 114 8.59 -21.45 26.03
CA ILE A 114 7.91 -20.36 26.73
C ILE A 114 6.65 -20.84 27.45
N VAL A 115 6.34 -20.19 28.57
CA VAL A 115 5.02 -20.26 29.20
C VAL A 115 4.25 -19.02 28.76
N CYS A 116 3.17 -19.22 28.01
CA CYS A 116 2.29 -18.13 27.58
C CYS A 116 1.07 -18.08 28.50
N VAL A 117 0.75 -16.89 28.99
CA VAL A 117 -0.48 -16.60 29.73
C VAL A 117 -1.20 -15.48 29.01
N SER A 118 -2.52 -15.62 28.92
CA SER A 118 -3.39 -14.65 28.29
C SER A 118 -4.59 -14.37 29.20
N SER A 119 -5.07 -13.13 29.17
CA SER A 119 -6.26 -12.69 29.89
C SER A 119 -7.14 -11.99 28.87
N ALA A 120 -8.41 -12.37 28.78
CA ALA A 120 -9.41 -11.46 28.23
C ALA A 120 -9.37 -10.18 29.08
N CYS A 121 -9.32 -9.01 28.45
CA CYS A 121 -9.23 -7.78 29.20
C CYS A 121 -10.53 -7.60 30.00
N PRO A 122 -10.48 -7.44 31.33
CA PRO A 122 -11.68 -7.26 32.14
C PRO A 122 -12.16 -5.81 32.17
N ASP A 123 -11.51 -4.88 31.45
CA ASP A 123 -11.81 -3.46 31.53
C ASP A 123 -13.17 -3.11 30.91
N ASP A 124 -14.14 -2.82 31.76
CA ASP A 124 -15.47 -2.31 31.40
C ASP A 124 -15.64 -0.82 31.74
N THR A 125 -14.56 -0.16 32.19
CA THR A 125 -14.57 1.25 32.59
C THR A 125 -14.21 2.20 31.45
N THR A 126 -13.76 1.66 30.30
CA THR A 126 -13.29 2.41 29.13
C THR A 126 -13.79 1.77 27.82
N PRO A 127 -13.73 2.47 26.67
CA PRO A 127 -14.12 1.89 25.38
C PRO A 127 -13.13 0.85 24.85
N ALA A 128 -12.07 0.48 25.59
CA ALA A 128 -10.99 -0.36 25.10
C ALA A 128 -11.42 -1.78 24.64
N ASN A 129 -12.60 -2.23 25.05
CA ASN A 129 -13.23 -3.49 24.60
C ASN A 129 -14.57 -3.26 23.88
N GLY A 130 -14.84 -2.04 23.40
CA GLY A 130 -16.13 -1.69 22.78
C GLY A 130 -17.32 -1.80 23.74
N TRP A 131 -17.06 -1.66 25.05
CA TRP A 131 -18.05 -1.84 26.13
C TRP A 131 -18.67 -3.24 26.21
N ASP A 132 -18.09 -4.24 25.54
CA ASP A 132 -18.56 -5.61 25.53
C ASP A 132 -17.40 -6.57 25.82
N LEU A 133 -17.38 -7.12 27.03
CA LEU A 133 -16.34 -8.05 27.46
C LEU A 133 -16.54 -9.40 26.75
N THR A 134 -15.63 -9.71 25.83
CA THR A 134 -15.68 -10.94 25.02
C THR A 134 -14.60 -11.93 25.42
N ASP A 135 -14.91 -13.22 25.26
CA ASP A 135 -13.93 -14.28 25.45
C ASP A 135 -12.84 -14.23 24.37
N ILE A 136 -11.60 -14.58 24.77
CA ILE A 136 -10.50 -14.80 23.83
C ILE A 136 -10.25 -16.31 23.68
N HIS A 137 -9.93 -16.73 22.45
CA HIS A 137 -9.61 -18.13 22.15
C HIS A 137 -8.10 -18.27 21.92
N VAL A 138 -7.43 -19.13 22.70
CA VAL A 138 -6.03 -19.50 22.47
C VAL A 138 -5.96 -20.86 21.76
N ARG A 139 -5.32 -20.89 20.58
CA ARG A 139 -5.06 -22.14 19.84
C ARG A 139 -3.57 -22.38 19.72
N THR A 140 -3.16 -23.63 19.91
CA THR A 140 -1.78 -24.07 19.71
C THR A 140 -1.68 -24.97 18.48
N TYR A 141 -0.63 -24.76 17.70
CA TYR A 141 -0.33 -25.55 16.51
C TYR A 141 1.03 -26.21 16.68
N SER A 142 1.20 -27.41 16.12
CA SER A 142 2.52 -28.04 16.08
C SER A 142 3.47 -27.25 15.18
N GLY A 143 4.78 -27.27 15.49
CA GLY A 143 5.80 -26.61 14.66
C GLY A 143 5.91 -27.14 13.22
N GLN A 144 5.23 -28.25 12.90
CA GLN A 144 5.14 -28.78 11.54
C GLN A 144 4.13 -28.02 10.65
N HIS A 145 3.19 -27.29 11.25
CA HIS A 145 2.26 -26.46 10.50
C HIS A 145 2.99 -25.28 9.87
N LYS A 146 2.72 -25.05 8.59
CA LYS A 146 3.26 -23.92 7.84
C LYS A 146 2.17 -22.88 7.65
N PHE A 147 2.50 -21.64 8.00
CA PHE A 147 1.67 -20.48 7.80
C PHE A 147 2.45 -19.45 6.99
N SER A 148 1.79 -18.79 6.05
CA SER A 148 2.35 -17.65 5.33
C SER A 148 2.42 -16.43 6.26
N ARG A 149 3.49 -15.64 6.10
CA ARG A 149 3.56 -14.32 6.74
C ARG A 149 2.56 -13.39 6.05
N ALA A 150 1.69 -12.74 6.82
CA ALA A 150 0.70 -11.82 6.26
C ALA A 150 0.13 -10.87 7.31
N ILE A 151 -0.24 -9.66 6.88
CA ILE A 151 -0.97 -8.69 7.69
C ILE A 151 -2.35 -8.53 7.05
N ALA A 152 -3.41 -8.50 7.84
CA ALA A 152 -4.71 -8.19 7.28
C ALA A 152 -4.82 -6.68 7.03
N ARG A 153 -5.33 -6.34 5.85
CA ARG A 153 -5.78 -4.99 5.53
C ARG A 153 -7.28 -5.00 5.33
N ARG A 154 -7.95 -4.02 5.92
CA ARG A 154 -9.34 -3.66 5.62
C ARG A 154 -9.31 -2.37 4.81
N MET A 155 -10.13 -2.29 3.76
CA MET A 155 -10.21 -1.08 2.93
C MET A 155 -11.05 0.00 3.63
N LYS A 156 -12.18 -0.39 4.23
CA LYS A 156 -12.95 0.41 5.20
C LYS A 156 -12.96 -0.31 6.56
N PRO A 157 -13.24 0.37 7.69
CA PRO A 157 -13.36 -0.29 8.99
C PRO A 157 -14.33 -1.48 8.97
N ASP A 158 -15.38 -1.41 8.13
CA ASP A 158 -16.40 -2.44 7.97
C ASP A 158 -16.11 -3.54 6.95
N SER A 159 -15.05 -3.41 6.15
CA SER A 159 -14.68 -4.38 5.13
C SER A 159 -14.12 -5.68 5.70
N GLU A 160 -14.36 -6.79 5.00
CA GLU A 160 -13.69 -8.08 5.27
C GLU A 160 -12.16 -7.94 5.22
N PRO A 161 -11.42 -8.59 6.15
CA PRO A 161 -9.98 -8.50 6.20
C PRO A 161 -9.37 -9.28 5.01
N LYS A 162 -8.42 -8.66 4.32
CA LYS A 162 -7.64 -9.33 3.27
C LYS A 162 -6.20 -9.44 3.69
N MET A 163 -5.71 -10.67 3.75
CA MET A 163 -4.33 -10.97 4.09
C MET A 163 -3.37 -10.47 3.01
N THR A 164 -2.22 -9.92 3.43
CA THR A 164 -1.11 -9.60 2.53
C THR A 164 -0.76 -10.82 1.69
N ARG A 165 -0.54 -10.58 0.39
CA ARG A 165 -0.20 -11.63 -0.57
C ARG A 165 1.03 -11.28 -1.38
N GLU A 166 1.56 -12.27 -2.06
CA GLU A 166 2.64 -12.09 -3.02
C GLU A 166 2.09 -11.65 -4.37
N THR A 167 2.89 -10.88 -5.11
CA THR A 167 2.60 -10.59 -6.51
C THR A 167 3.05 -11.76 -7.39
N ALA A 168 2.62 -11.80 -8.65
CA ALA A 168 3.12 -12.76 -9.63
C ALA A 168 4.63 -12.62 -9.94
N PHE A 169 5.24 -11.48 -9.62
CA PHE A 169 6.67 -11.23 -9.78
C PHE A 169 7.47 -11.46 -8.49
N HIS A 170 6.81 -11.75 -7.35
CA HIS A 170 7.45 -11.89 -6.06
C HIS A 170 8.59 -12.92 -6.08
N SER A 171 8.34 -14.11 -6.65
CA SER A 171 9.35 -15.17 -6.77
C SER A 171 10.56 -14.73 -7.59
N SER A 172 10.38 -13.92 -8.63
CA SER A 172 11.47 -13.37 -9.43
C SER A 172 12.33 -12.40 -8.61
N PHE A 173 11.71 -11.46 -7.88
CA PHE A 173 12.45 -10.51 -7.04
C PHE A 173 13.07 -11.18 -5.80
N ALA A 174 12.45 -12.22 -5.25
CA ALA A 174 12.95 -12.97 -4.09
C ALA A 174 14.26 -13.74 -4.40
N LYS A 175 14.59 -13.95 -5.69
CA LYS A 175 15.91 -14.45 -6.12
C LYS A 175 17.03 -13.44 -5.81
N HIS A 176 16.70 -12.16 -5.66
CA HIS A 176 17.66 -11.05 -5.54
C HIS A 176 17.64 -10.33 -4.19
N THR A 177 16.58 -10.49 -3.39
CA THR A 177 16.50 -9.91 -2.04
C THR A 177 15.67 -10.77 -1.09
N ARG A 178 15.88 -10.56 0.21
CA ARG A 178 15.01 -11.04 1.29
C ARG A 178 14.32 -9.89 2.03
N ASP A 179 14.63 -8.65 1.66
CA ASP A 179 14.10 -7.44 2.28
C ASP A 179 12.79 -7.05 1.57
N PHE A 180 11.68 -7.53 2.11
CA PHE A 180 10.33 -7.22 1.65
C PHE A 180 9.56 -6.47 2.74
N VAL A 181 8.79 -5.48 2.32
CA VAL A 181 7.88 -4.71 3.17
C VAL A 181 6.44 -4.85 2.69
N GLU A 182 5.51 -4.69 3.61
CA GLU A 182 4.08 -4.62 3.31
C GLU A 182 3.78 -3.31 2.58
N TYR A 183 3.15 -3.42 1.42
CA TYR A 183 2.61 -2.29 0.68
C TYR A 183 1.18 -2.57 0.23
N ARG A 184 0.21 -2.01 0.97
CA ARG A 184 -1.21 -2.00 0.60
C ARG A 184 -1.73 -3.38 0.19
N GLY A 185 -1.51 -4.39 1.03
CA GLY A 185 -1.94 -5.77 0.85
C GLY A 185 -0.97 -6.65 0.06
N TYR A 186 0.24 -6.18 -0.26
CA TYR A 186 1.23 -6.97 -1.00
C TYR A 186 2.63 -6.92 -0.39
N TRP A 187 3.39 -8.01 -0.55
CA TRP A 187 4.82 -8.03 -0.24
C TRP A 187 5.64 -7.49 -1.42
N LEU A 188 6.29 -6.34 -1.23
CA LEU A 188 7.17 -5.71 -2.23
C LEU A 188 8.61 -5.61 -1.74
N ALA A 189 9.57 -5.69 -2.67
CA ALA A 189 10.98 -5.53 -2.36
C ALA A 189 11.25 -4.10 -1.87
N ASN A 190 11.79 -3.98 -0.66
CA ASN A 190 12.10 -2.69 -0.04
C ASN A 190 13.48 -2.19 -0.49
N SER A 191 14.47 -3.08 -0.49
CA SER A 191 15.81 -2.85 -1.01
C SER A 191 16.42 -4.16 -1.51
N PHE A 192 17.48 -4.06 -2.31
CA PHE A 192 18.27 -5.19 -2.78
C PHE A 192 19.62 -5.16 -2.08
N ALA A 193 19.72 -5.87 -0.95
CA ALA A 193 20.83 -5.77 0.01
C ALA A 193 22.25 -5.85 -0.58
N LYS A 194 22.44 -6.50 -1.73
CA LYS A 194 23.74 -6.55 -2.43
C LYS A 194 24.14 -5.19 -3.04
N GLU A 195 23.19 -4.46 -3.59
CA GLU A 195 23.40 -3.18 -4.27
C GLU A 195 23.13 -2.02 -3.30
N GLY A 196 22.10 -2.16 -2.46
CA GLY A 196 21.62 -1.13 -1.54
C GLY A 196 20.91 0.02 -2.25
N PRO A 197 20.09 0.81 -1.52
CA PRO A 197 19.24 1.83 -2.13
C PRO A 197 19.99 2.88 -2.95
N ILE A 198 21.22 3.23 -2.56
CA ILE A 198 22.03 4.24 -3.26
C ILE A 198 22.53 3.73 -4.61
N ALA A 199 22.93 2.46 -4.72
CA ALA A 199 23.36 1.91 -6.01
C ALA A 199 22.16 1.68 -6.94
N GLU A 200 21.00 1.31 -6.39
CA GLU A 200 19.74 1.22 -7.13
C GLU A 200 19.32 2.58 -7.71
N TYR A 201 19.43 3.64 -6.90
CA TYR A 201 19.21 5.02 -7.32
C TYR A 201 20.09 5.40 -8.53
N TRP A 202 21.40 5.16 -8.43
CA TRP A 202 22.32 5.50 -9.52
C TRP A 202 22.06 4.66 -10.78
N ALA A 203 21.69 3.39 -10.63
CA ALA A 203 21.28 2.56 -11.76
C ALA A 203 20.03 3.10 -12.45
N CYS A 204 19.05 3.62 -11.69
CA CYS A 204 17.88 4.28 -12.28
C CYS A 204 18.26 5.53 -13.08
N ARG A 205 19.16 6.36 -12.55
CA ARG A 205 19.60 7.62 -13.18
C ARG A 205 20.51 7.40 -14.40
N GLN A 206 21.38 6.38 -14.38
CA GLN A 206 22.46 6.22 -15.35
C GLN A 206 22.26 5.06 -16.33
N ASP A 207 21.53 4.02 -15.93
CA ASP A 207 21.37 2.77 -16.68
C ASP A 207 19.89 2.44 -16.89
N ALA A 208 19.41 1.37 -16.26
CA ALA A 208 18.01 1.01 -16.17
C ALA A 208 17.76 0.19 -14.90
N VAL A 209 16.53 0.26 -14.41
CA VAL A 209 16.03 -0.55 -13.30
C VAL A 209 14.75 -1.28 -13.65
N ILE A 210 14.53 -2.42 -13.01
CA ILE A 210 13.28 -3.18 -13.04
C ILE A 210 12.67 -3.22 -11.62
N MET A 211 11.37 -2.94 -11.51
CA MET A 211 10.66 -2.91 -10.23
C MET A 211 9.22 -3.41 -10.35
N ASP A 212 8.66 -3.92 -9.26
CA ASP A 212 7.28 -4.43 -9.22
C ASP A 212 6.28 -3.32 -8.86
N LEU A 213 5.33 -3.06 -9.76
CA LEU A 213 4.21 -2.12 -9.58
C LEU A 213 2.85 -2.84 -9.59
N SER A 214 2.84 -4.16 -9.50
CA SER A 214 1.62 -4.98 -9.48
C SER A 214 0.60 -4.55 -8.43
N PRO A 215 0.99 -4.03 -7.24
CA PRO A 215 0.02 -3.60 -6.24
C PRO A 215 -0.80 -2.36 -6.59
N LEU A 216 -0.43 -1.55 -7.59
CA LEU A 216 -1.27 -0.44 -8.03
C LEU A 216 -2.67 -0.95 -8.41
N ARG A 217 -3.72 -0.28 -7.94
CA ARG A 217 -5.09 -0.77 -8.11
C ARG A 217 -5.60 -0.48 -9.50
N LYS A 218 -5.97 -1.55 -10.20
CA LYS A 218 -6.45 -1.47 -11.58
C LYS A 218 -7.95 -1.76 -11.62
N PHE A 219 -8.68 -0.90 -12.31
CA PHE A 219 -10.11 -1.03 -12.51
C PHE A 219 -10.46 -0.88 -13.99
N GLU A 220 -11.03 -1.92 -14.60
CA GLU A 220 -11.64 -1.81 -15.92
C GLU A 220 -12.98 -1.08 -15.78
N VAL A 221 -13.12 0.03 -16.49
CA VAL A 221 -14.33 0.85 -16.55
C VAL A 221 -14.87 0.74 -17.97
N THR A 222 -15.91 -0.08 -18.14
CA THR A 222 -16.43 -0.48 -19.46
C THR A 222 -17.93 -0.27 -19.55
N GLY A 223 -18.40 0.29 -20.66
CA GLY A 223 -19.83 0.50 -20.92
C GLY A 223 -20.09 1.83 -21.63
N PRO A 224 -21.29 2.01 -22.22
CA PRO A 224 -21.62 3.21 -22.99
C PRO A 224 -21.49 4.52 -22.19
N ASP A 225 -21.66 4.46 -20.87
CA ASP A 225 -21.54 5.63 -19.99
C ASP A 225 -20.19 5.74 -19.26
N ALA A 226 -19.18 4.94 -19.67
CA ALA A 226 -17.86 4.93 -19.03
C ALA A 226 -17.16 6.29 -19.11
N GLU A 227 -17.18 6.94 -20.28
CA GLU A 227 -16.59 8.28 -20.44
C GLU A 227 -17.33 9.31 -19.57
N ALA A 228 -18.66 9.23 -19.47
CA ALA A 228 -19.45 10.14 -18.65
C ALA A 228 -19.15 9.99 -17.15
N LEU A 229 -19.06 8.76 -16.65
CA LEU A 229 -18.64 8.49 -15.27
C LEU A 229 -17.28 9.12 -14.99
N LEU A 230 -16.28 8.80 -15.82
CA LEU A 230 -14.90 9.24 -15.61
C LEU A 230 -14.74 10.75 -15.78
N GLN A 231 -15.47 11.35 -16.72
CA GLN A 231 -15.53 12.80 -16.92
C GLN A 231 -16.06 13.49 -15.66
N TYR A 232 -17.01 12.89 -14.94
CA TYR A 232 -17.57 13.47 -13.72
C TYR A 232 -16.71 13.22 -12.48
N THR A 233 -16.03 12.08 -12.38
CA THR A 233 -15.28 11.69 -11.17
C THR A 233 -13.84 12.16 -11.15
N LEU A 234 -13.22 12.40 -12.31
CA LEU A 234 -11.81 12.79 -12.41
C LEU A 234 -11.68 14.29 -12.68
N THR A 235 -10.60 14.91 -12.20
CA THR A 235 -10.36 16.35 -12.41
C THR A 235 -10.00 16.69 -13.85
N ARG A 236 -9.24 15.83 -14.55
CA ARG A 236 -8.90 15.98 -15.98
C ARG A 236 -10.13 15.92 -16.89
N ASP A 237 -9.96 16.48 -18.08
CA ASP A 237 -10.94 16.39 -19.17
C ASP A 237 -10.75 15.10 -19.97
N VAL A 238 -11.55 14.09 -19.65
CA VAL A 238 -11.51 12.74 -20.24
C VAL A 238 -11.98 12.75 -21.70
N LYS A 239 -12.87 13.67 -22.08
CA LYS A 239 -13.35 13.81 -23.47
C LYS A 239 -12.23 14.18 -24.45
N LYS A 240 -11.14 14.78 -23.96
CA LYS A 240 -9.95 15.11 -24.77
C LYS A 240 -8.96 13.96 -24.87
N LEU A 241 -9.14 12.89 -24.11
CA LEU A 241 -8.25 11.73 -24.12
C LEU A 241 -8.56 10.87 -25.35
N GLY A 242 -7.62 10.76 -26.28
CA GLY A 242 -7.73 9.88 -27.45
C GLY A 242 -7.51 8.40 -27.11
N VAL A 243 -8.02 7.50 -27.94
CA VAL A 243 -7.74 6.05 -27.79
C VAL A 243 -6.23 5.82 -27.90
N GLY A 244 -5.69 4.96 -27.03
CA GLY A 244 -4.24 4.72 -26.93
C GLY A 244 -3.49 5.73 -26.06
N GLN A 245 -4.17 6.75 -25.52
CA GLN A 245 -3.58 7.71 -24.59
C GLN A 245 -3.78 7.31 -23.13
N VAL A 246 -2.84 7.78 -22.33
CA VAL A 246 -2.85 7.75 -20.87
C VAL A 246 -2.95 9.20 -20.39
N VAL A 247 -3.56 9.44 -19.24
CA VAL A 247 -3.48 10.75 -18.57
C VAL A 247 -3.38 10.60 -17.06
N TYR A 248 -2.54 11.42 -16.45
CA TYR A 248 -2.46 11.56 -15.00
C TYR A 248 -3.50 12.58 -14.49
N THR A 249 -4.23 12.21 -13.43
CA THR A 249 -5.34 13.00 -12.88
C THR A 249 -5.58 12.69 -11.42
N ALA A 250 -6.27 13.59 -10.73
CA ALA A 250 -6.80 13.38 -9.39
C ALA A 250 -8.26 12.94 -9.42
N MET A 251 -8.68 12.28 -8.35
CA MET A 251 -10.06 12.03 -7.94
C MET A 251 -10.30 12.77 -6.61
N CYS A 252 -11.43 13.46 -6.46
CA CYS A 252 -11.68 14.32 -5.30
C CYS A 252 -13.05 14.05 -4.68
N TYR A 253 -13.17 14.34 -3.39
CA TYR A 253 -14.44 14.48 -2.69
C TYR A 253 -15.14 15.78 -3.09
N GLU A 254 -16.42 15.92 -2.74
CA GLU A 254 -17.22 17.14 -2.99
C GLU A 254 -16.63 18.39 -2.32
N HIS A 255 -15.93 18.23 -1.18
CA HIS A 255 -15.22 19.33 -0.51
C HIS A 255 -13.84 19.67 -1.14
N GLY A 256 -13.46 18.99 -2.23
CA GLY A 256 -12.24 19.26 -2.99
C GLY A 256 -10.97 18.61 -2.46
N GLY A 257 -11.07 17.83 -1.37
CA GLY A 257 -9.97 17.01 -0.88
C GLY A 257 -9.74 15.78 -1.75
N MET A 258 -8.50 15.29 -1.83
CA MET A 258 -8.12 14.19 -2.72
C MET A 258 -8.54 12.83 -2.16
N ILE A 259 -9.20 12.04 -3.00
CA ILE A 259 -9.48 10.62 -2.74
C ILE A 259 -8.26 9.79 -3.13
N ASP A 260 -7.76 10.03 -4.33
CA ASP A 260 -6.68 9.29 -4.95
C ASP A 260 -6.12 10.11 -6.12
N ASP A 261 -4.93 9.74 -6.56
CA ASP A 261 -4.33 10.19 -7.81
C ASP A 261 -3.89 8.97 -8.63
N GLY A 262 -3.73 9.15 -9.93
CA GLY A 262 -3.42 8.01 -10.76
C GLY A 262 -3.51 8.29 -12.24
N THR A 263 -3.48 7.20 -13.02
CA THR A 263 -3.51 7.25 -14.47
C THR A 263 -4.78 6.63 -15.02
N LEU A 264 -5.33 7.25 -16.06
CA LEU A 264 -6.43 6.73 -16.86
C LEU A 264 -5.93 6.34 -18.24
N LEU A 265 -6.09 5.09 -18.62
CA LEU A 265 -5.82 4.59 -19.97
C LEU A 265 -7.12 4.53 -20.76
N ARG A 266 -7.16 5.11 -21.97
CA ARG A 266 -8.29 4.94 -22.90
C ARG A 266 -8.03 3.80 -23.87
N LEU A 267 -8.60 2.64 -23.57
CA LEU A 267 -8.45 1.39 -24.35
C LEU A 267 -9.33 1.37 -25.61
N GLY A 268 -10.43 2.11 -25.60
CA GLY A 268 -11.35 2.22 -26.73
C GLY A 268 -12.34 3.37 -26.53
N LYS A 269 -13.42 3.36 -27.31
CA LYS A 269 -14.48 4.36 -27.18
C LYS A 269 -15.12 4.32 -25.79
N ASP A 270 -15.52 3.11 -25.38
CA ASP A 270 -16.32 2.82 -24.18
C ASP A 270 -15.54 1.97 -23.15
N ASN A 271 -14.22 1.85 -23.34
CA ASN A 271 -13.34 1.01 -22.53
C ASN A 271 -12.18 1.82 -21.98
N PHE A 272 -12.08 1.87 -20.66
CA PHE A 272 -11.04 2.59 -19.93
C PHE A 272 -10.47 1.72 -18.83
N ARG A 273 -9.26 2.07 -18.37
CA ARG A 273 -8.65 1.47 -17.19
C ARG A 273 -8.15 2.58 -16.27
N TRP A 274 -8.70 2.63 -15.06
CA TRP A 274 -8.20 3.46 -13.98
C TRP A 274 -7.11 2.70 -13.23
N VAL A 275 -5.98 3.36 -12.98
CA VAL A 275 -4.87 2.84 -12.17
C VAL A 275 -4.59 3.86 -11.06
N GLY A 276 -4.96 3.50 -9.83
CA GLY A 276 -4.83 4.36 -8.64
C GLY A 276 -4.09 3.68 -7.48
N GLY A 277 -3.93 4.40 -6.37
CA GLY A 277 -3.21 3.94 -5.19
C GLY A 277 -4.05 3.10 -4.22
N ASP A 278 -5.38 3.21 -4.25
CA ASP A 278 -6.26 2.56 -3.25
C ASP A 278 -7.47 1.83 -3.86
N ASP A 279 -7.98 0.83 -3.13
CA ASP A 279 -9.14 0.04 -3.52
C ASP A 279 -10.43 0.89 -3.50
N PHE A 280 -10.48 1.90 -2.63
CA PHE A 280 -11.63 2.78 -2.46
C PHE A 280 -11.98 3.55 -3.74
N SER A 281 -11.01 3.86 -4.60
CA SER A 281 -11.26 4.46 -5.93
C SER A 281 -12.23 3.65 -6.77
N GLY A 282 -12.16 2.31 -6.71
CA GLY A 282 -13.09 1.43 -7.41
C GLY A 282 -14.50 1.45 -6.81
N GLU A 283 -14.62 1.58 -5.50
CA GLU A 283 -15.92 1.71 -4.83
C GLU A 283 -16.56 3.06 -5.12
N TRP A 284 -15.79 4.14 -5.04
CA TRP A 284 -16.23 5.49 -5.36
C TRP A 284 -16.83 5.57 -6.77
N LEU A 285 -16.15 4.97 -7.76
CA LEU A 285 -16.64 4.89 -9.14
C LEU A 285 -17.96 4.10 -9.24
N ARG A 286 -18.09 2.96 -8.53
CA ARG A 286 -19.33 2.15 -8.52
C ARG A 286 -20.50 2.87 -7.85
N GLU A 287 -20.26 3.48 -6.70
CA GLU A 287 -21.26 4.23 -5.94
C GLU A 287 -21.74 5.43 -6.75
N THR A 288 -20.82 6.16 -7.37
CA THR A 288 -21.14 7.29 -8.25
C THR A 288 -21.96 6.84 -9.48
N ALA A 289 -21.54 5.75 -10.15
CA ALA A 289 -22.28 5.20 -11.28
C ALA A 289 -23.72 4.82 -10.90
N LYS A 290 -23.90 4.18 -9.73
CA LYS A 290 -25.21 3.81 -9.20
C LYS A 290 -26.05 5.04 -8.88
N LYS A 291 -25.47 6.06 -8.22
CA LYS A 291 -26.15 7.32 -7.87
C LYS A 291 -26.65 8.06 -9.11
N LEU A 292 -25.89 8.01 -10.20
CA LEU A 292 -26.21 8.66 -11.47
C LEU A 292 -27.04 7.79 -12.42
N GLY A 293 -27.32 6.52 -12.09
CA GLY A 293 -28.08 5.61 -12.95
C GLY A 293 -27.37 5.27 -14.26
N LEU A 294 -26.03 5.28 -14.29
CA LEU A 294 -25.23 5.07 -15.50
C LEU A 294 -25.10 3.58 -15.85
N ASN A 295 -25.11 3.26 -17.15
CA ASN A 295 -24.83 1.94 -17.69
C ASN A 295 -23.31 1.76 -17.88
N VAL A 296 -22.63 1.42 -16.79
CA VAL A 296 -21.18 1.22 -16.73
C VAL A 296 -20.81 0.12 -15.73
N LEU A 297 -19.84 -0.72 -16.09
CA LEU A 297 -19.26 -1.75 -15.25
C LEU A 297 -17.87 -1.32 -14.78
N VAL A 298 -17.66 -1.31 -13.46
CA VAL A 298 -16.37 -1.02 -12.83
C VAL A 298 -15.87 -2.29 -12.12
N ARG A 299 -14.88 -2.96 -12.71
CA ARG A 299 -14.36 -4.26 -12.23
C ARG A 299 -12.91 -4.14 -11.82
N SER A 300 -12.55 -4.66 -10.65
CA SER A 300 -11.13 -4.76 -10.29
C SER A 300 -10.44 -5.75 -11.22
N SER A 301 -9.28 -5.37 -11.75
CA SER A 301 -8.40 -6.18 -12.58
C SER A 301 -6.99 -6.30 -12.01
N THR A 302 -6.74 -5.82 -10.78
CA THR A 302 -5.43 -5.90 -10.11
C THR A 302 -4.88 -7.33 -10.12
N ASP A 303 -5.72 -8.32 -9.82
CA ASP A 303 -5.32 -9.75 -9.75
C ASP A 303 -5.06 -10.38 -11.12
N GLN A 304 -5.51 -9.73 -12.19
CA GLN A 304 -5.39 -10.23 -13.56
C GLN A 304 -4.34 -9.49 -14.38
N MET A 305 -3.85 -8.36 -13.86
CA MET A 305 -2.98 -7.44 -14.58
C MET A 305 -1.83 -7.00 -13.67
N HIS A 306 -0.78 -7.80 -13.62
CA HIS A 306 0.42 -7.51 -12.88
C HIS A 306 1.40 -6.74 -13.76
N ASN A 307 2.25 -5.91 -13.17
CA ASN A 307 3.20 -5.12 -13.95
C ASN A 307 4.53 -4.89 -13.26
N ILE A 308 5.54 -4.83 -14.12
CA ILE A 308 6.87 -4.33 -13.80
C ILE A 308 7.09 -3.00 -14.51
N ALA A 309 7.84 -2.11 -13.89
CA ALA A 309 8.36 -0.92 -14.54
C ALA A 309 9.82 -1.12 -14.90
N VAL A 310 10.19 -0.73 -16.13
CA VAL A 310 11.56 -0.65 -16.62
C VAL A 310 11.88 0.83 -16.84
N GLN A 311 12.64 1.41 -15.94
CA GLN A 311 12.88 2.87 -15.86
C GLN A 311 14.38 3.16 -15.97
N GLY A 312 14.75 4.32 -16.50
CA GLY A 312 16.13 4.76 -16.74
C GLY A 312 16.45 4.97 -18.23
N PRO A 313 17.54 5.68 -18.55
CA PRO A 313 17.89 6.10 -19.91
C PRO A 313 18.02 4.93 -20.90
N LYS A 314 18.40 3.73 -20.45
CA LYS A 314 18.56 2.54 -21.30
C LYS A 314 17.29 1.69 -21.46
N SER A 315 16.21 2.03 -20.77
CA SER A 315 14.95 1.27 -20.79
C SER A 315 14.38 1.06 -22.20
N ARG A 316 14.48 2.07 -23.07
CA ARG A 316 13.99 1.98 -24.46
C ARG A 316 14.75 0.94 -25.27
N ASP A 317 16.08 0.91 -25.14
CA ASP A 317 16.91 0.03 -25.95
C ASP A 317 16.72 -1.42 -25.51
N ILE A 318 16.64 -1.68 -24.20
CA ILE A 318 16.26 -2.98 -23.64
C ILE A 318 14.91 -3.45 -24.22
N LEU A 319 13.87 -2.60 -24.18
CA LEU A 319 12.53 -3.03 -24.61
C LEU A 319 12.38 -3.18 -26.12
N LYS A 320 13.20 -2.51 -26.94
CA LYS A 320 13.24 -2.76 -28.39
C LYS A 320 13.70 -4.17 -28.72
N GLU A 321 14.53 -4.79 -27.89
CA GLU A 321 15.03 -6.14 -28.11
C GLU A 321 13.96 -7.22 -27.83
N VAL A 322 13.09 -6.98 -26.85
CA VAL A 322 12.15 -8.02 -26.36
C VAL A 322 10.70 -7.80 -26.76
N VAL A 323 10.28 -6.55 -26.98
CA VAL A 323 8.88 -6.23 -27.28
C VAL A 323 8.64 -6.21 -28.77
N TRP A 324 7.79 -7.13 -29.21
CA TRP A 324 7.21 -7.14 -30.54
C TRP A 324 5.85 -6.44 -30.54
N THR A 325 5.60 -5.61 -31.55
CA THR A 325 4.30 -4.95 -31.77
C THR A 325 3.77 -5.32 -33.15
N SER A 326 2.45 -5.39 -33.28
CA SER A 326 1.81 -5.55 -34.58
C SER A 326 2.07 -4.30 -35.44
N PRO A 327 2.16 -4.38 -36.78
CA PRO A 327 2.38 -3.21 -37.65
C PRO A 327 1.35 -2.07 -37.52
N VAL A 328 0.19 -2.34 -36.90
CA VAL A 328 -0.85 -1.34 -36.61
C VAL A 328 -0.70 -0.66 -35.24
N GLN A 329 0.30 -1.07 -34.46
CA GLN A 329 0.66 -0.52 -33.16
C GLN A 329 2.01 0.19 -33.29
N PRO A 330 2.25 1.30 -32.56
CA PRO A 330 3.57 1.92 -32.54
C PRO A 330 4.59 0.97 -31.92
N SER A 331 5.78 0.89 -32.52
CA SER A 331 6.91 0.19 -31.91
C SER A 331 7.39 0.92 -30.65
N ILE A 332 8.22 0.27 -29.84
CA ILE A 332 8.81 0.89 -28.63
C ILE A 332 9.58 2.18 -28.95
N GLY A 333 10.21 2.25 -30.13
CA GLY A 333 10.90 3.47 -30.56
C GLY A 333 9.98 4.63 -30.91
N GLU A 334 8.75 4.33 -31.32
CA GLU A 334 7.74 5.29 -31.79
C GLU A 334 6.74 5.67 -30.68
N LEU A 335 6.68 4.89 -29.60
CA LEU A 335 5.72 5.10 -28.52
C LEU A 335 6.00 6.43 -27.80
N GLU A 336 5.08 7.39 -27.97
CA GLU A 336 5.17 8.71 -27.33
C GLU A 336 4.89 8.63 -25.82
N TRP A 337 5.30 9.66 -25.10
CA TRP A 337 5.04 9.79 -23.66
C TRP A 337 3.52 9.78 -23.39
N PHE A 338 3.09 9.10 -22.31
CA PHE A 338 1.66 8.90 -22.00
C PHE A 338 0.85 8.24 -23.14
N ARG A 339 1.48 7.31 -23.86
CA ARG A 339 0.82 6.35 -24.77
C ARG A 339 1.07 4.92 -24.33
N PHE A 340 0.21 4.01 -24.76
CA PHE A 340 0.42 2.57 -24.63
C PHE A 340 0.23 1.84 -25.96
N ALA A 341 0.83 0.66 -26.05
CA ALA A 341 0.68 -0.28 -27.16
C ALA A 341 0.30 -1.66 -26.62
N VAL A 342 -0.57 -2.36 -27.36
CA VAL A 342 -0.77 -3.80 -27.17
C VAL A 342 0.35 -4.53 -27.89
N ALA A 343 1.08 -5.37 -27.18
CA ALA A 343 2.34 -5.93 -27.65
C ALA A 343 2.50 -7.39 -27.21
N ARG A 344 3.63 -8.01 -27.60
CA ARG A 344 4.01 -9.35 -27.19
C ARG A 344 5.51 -9.44 -26.89
N ILE A 345 5.89 -10.36 -26.01
CA ILE A 345 7.29 -10.73 -25.78
C ILE A 345 7.53 -12.11 -26.41
N GLY A 346 8.61 -12.25 -27.19
CA GLY A 346 8.91 -13.48 -27.93
C GLY A 346 8.23 -13.57 -29.31
N GLY A 347 7.97 -12.41 -29.95
CA GLY A 347 7.42 -12.32 -31.31
C GLY A 347 5.88 -12.36 -31.39
N GLY A 348 5.35 -12.45 -32.62
CA GLY A 348 3.91 -12.31 -32.90
C GLY A 348 2.98 -13.35 -32.27
N ASN A 349 3.51 -14.51 -31.88
CA ASN A 349 2.79 -15.55 -31.14
C ASN A 349 3.24 -15.67 -29.67
N GLY A 350 4.08 -14.73 -29.22
CA GLY A 350 4.66 -14.71 -27.88
C GLY A 350 3.68 -14.32 -26.78
N VAL A 351 4.21 -14.07 -25.59
CA VAL A 351 3.44 -13.72 -24.39
C VAL A 351 2.71 -12.38 -24.61
N PRO A 352 1.38 -12.29 -24.43
CA PRO A 352 0.65 -11.04 -24.59
C PRO A 352 0.96 -10.08 -23.44
N VAL A 353 1.29 -8.84 -23.78
CA VAL A 353 1.55 -7.76 -22.84
C VAL A 353 0.91 -6.46 -23.30
N VAL A 354 0.75 -5.52 -22.39
CA VAL A 354 0.53 -4.11 -22.72
C VAL A 354 1.80 -3.37 -22.29
N VAL A 355 2.26 -2.39 -23.08
CA VAL A 355 3.44 -1.58 -22.75
C VAL A 355 3.08 -0.11 -22.85
N SER A 356 3.34 0.69 -21.82
CA SER A 356 3.06 2.12 -21.83
C SER A 356 4.27 2.89 -21.39
N ARG A 357 4.42 4.06 -21.99
CA ARG A 357 5.50 4.99 -21.68
C ARG A 357 5.08 5.91 -20.53
N THR A 358 4.98 5.30 -19.37
CA THR A 358 4.71 5.89 -18.06
C THR A 358 5.82 5.51 -17.08
N GLY A 359 5.87 6.21 -15.94
CA GLY A 359 6.88 5.98 -14.93
C GLY A 359 6.66 6.85 -13.70
N TYR A 360 7.32 6.47 -12.61
CA TYR A 360 7.21 7.12 -11.31
C TYR A 360 8.60 7.49 -10.73
N THR A 361 9.58 7.73 -11.61
CA THR A 361 10.99 7.97 -11.23
C THR A 361 11.57 9.27 -11.77
N GLY A 362 10.82 10.00 -12.60
CA GLY A 362 11.32 11.16 -13.36
C GLY A 362 12.22 10.80 -14.54
N GLU A 363 12.49 9.52 -14.79
CA GLU A 363 13.32 9.04 -15.89
C GLU A 363 12.51 8.65 -17.13
N LEU A 364 13.19 8.43 -18.26
CA LEU A 364 12.62 7.67 -19.36
C LEU A 364 12.27 6.27 -18.86
N GLY A 365 11.07 5.79 -19.16
CA GLY A 365 10.71 4.43 -18.80
C GLY A 365 9.40 3.97 -19.37
N TYR A 366 9.14 2.70 -19.10
CA TYR A 366 7.94 2.00 -19.52
C TYR A 366 7.44 1.11 -18.39
N GLU A 367 6.16 0.80 -18.45
CA GLU A 367 5.54 -0.25 -17.66
C GLU A 367 5.05 -1.35 -18.59
N ILE A 368 5.24 -2.60 -18.17
CA ILE A 368 4.85 -3.80 -18.91
C ILE A 368 3.83 -4.55 -18.07
N TRP A 369 2.59 -4.58 -18.52
CA TRP A 369 1.53 -5.35 -17.85
C TRP A 369 1.31 -6.70 -18.53
N CYS A 370 1.10 -7.73 -17.72
CA CYS A 370 0.81 -9.07 -18.17
C CYS A 370 -0.14 -9.80 -17.23
N HIS A 371 -0.68 -10.92 -17.68
CA HIS A 371 -1.42 -11.83 -16.81
C HIS A 371 -0.47 -12.54 -15.84
N PRO A 372 -0.83 -12.76 -14.56
CA PRO A 372 0.02 -13.40 -13.55
C PRO A 372 0.74 -14.68 -14.02
N ARG A 373 0.03 -15.54 -14.76
CA ARG A 373 0.56 -16.81 -15.30
C ARG A 373 1.79 -16.64 -16.19
N ASP A 374 2.00 -15.44 -16.73
CA ASP A 374 3.05 -15.13 -17.68
C ASP A 374 4.16 -14.25 -17.05
N ALA A 375 4.02 -13.86 -15.78
CA ALA A 375 4.89 -12.91 -15.09
C ALA A 375 6.37 -13.34 -15.08
N GLU A 376 6.67 -14.59 -14.73
CA GLU A 376 8.06 -15.08 -14.71
C GLU A 376 8.70 -15.00 -16.10
N LYS A 377 7.96 -15.38 -17.16
CA LYS A 377 8.46 -15.27 -18.55
C LYS A 377 8.70 -13.83 -18.98
N VAL A 378 7.83 -12.90 -18.57
CA VAL A 378 7.99 -11.48 -18.85
C VAL A 378 9.21 -10.92 -18.12
N PHE A 379 9.38 -11.28 -16.84
CA PHE A 379 10.53 -10.87 -16.04
C PHE A 379 11.83 -11.38 -16.65
N ASP A 380 11.93 -12.67 -16.92
CA ASP A 380 13.14 -13.30 -17.43
C ASP A 380 13.57 -12.71 -18.78
N ALA A 381 12.61 -12.49 -19.70
CA ALA A 381 12.91 -11.86 -20.99
C ALA A 381 13.49 -10.45 -20.83
N VAL A 382 12.88 -9.60 -19.99
CA VAL A 382 13.37 -8.24 -19.72
C VAL A 382 14.71 -8.28 -19.00
N TRP A 383 14.87 -9.20 -18.05
CA TRP A 383 16.06 -9.37 -17.24
C TRP A 383 17.26 -9.76 -18.10
N GLU A 384 17.10 -10.77 -18.97
CA GLU A 384 18.12 -11.26 -19.89
C GLU A 384 18.55 -10.17 -20.88
N ALA A 385 17.59 -9.52 -21.54
CA ALA A 385 17.87 -8.42 -22.46
C ALA A 385 18.47 -7.21 -21.74
N GLY A 386 18.17 -7.02 -20.46
CA GLY A 386 18.70 -5.93 -19.65
C GLY A 386 20.14 -6.12 -19.17
N GLN A 387 20.65 -7.35 -19.10
CA GLN A 387 22.00 -7.61 -18.55
C GLN A 387 23.11 -6.85 -19.28
N PRO A 388 23.17 -6.83 -20.64
CA PRO A 388 24.20 -6.07 -21.36
C PRO A 388 24.11 -4.56 -21.15
N HIS A 389 22.95 -4.06 -20.72
CA HIS A 389 22.68 -2.65 -20.48
C HIS A 389 22.93 -2.22 -19.03
N GLY A 390 23.24 -3.16 -18.12
CA GLY A 390 23.44 -2.88 -16.71
C GLY A 390 22.13 -2.81 -15.91
N LEU A 391 21.05 -3.44 -16.38
CA LEU A 391 19.77 -3.47 -15.68
C LEU A 391 19.92 -4.02 -14.25
N LYS A 392 19.39 -3.30 -13.28
CA LYS A 392 19.35 -3.71 -11.87
C LYS A 392 17.93 -3.78 -11.31
N PRO A 393 17.65 -4.60 -10.29
CA PRO A 393 16.37 -4.52 -9.60
C PRO A 393 16.37 -3.30 -8.67
N MET A 394 15.22 -2.64 -8.50
CA MET A 394 15.07 -1.47 -7.63
C MET A 394 13.90 -1.65 -6.65
N GLY A 395 14.14 -1.34 -5.38
CA GLY A 395 13.18 -1.43 -4.29
C GLY A 395 12.52 -0.09 -3.94
N LEU A 396 11.60 -0.13 -2.98
CA LEU A 396 10.85 1.06 -2.56
C LEU A 396 11.71 2.17 -1.96
N GLN A 397 12.81 1.86 -1.27
CA GLN A 397 13.69 2.89 -0.69
C GLN A 397 14.35 3.76 -1.77
N ALA A 398 14.82 3.15 -2.85
CA ALA A 398 15.40 3.87 -3.96
C ALA A 398 14.34 4.61 -4.79
N LEU A 399 13.17 3.99 -4.96
CA LEU A 399 12.01 4.66 -5.58
C LEU A 399 11.66 5.96 -4.87
N ASP A 400 11.64 5.95 -3.53
CA ASP A 400 11.28 7.12 -2.74
C ASP A 400 12.25 8.29 -2.96
N MET A 401 13.55 8.00 -3.11
CA MET A 401 14.53 9.02 -3.45
C MET A 401 14.27 9.65 -4.83
N VAL A 402 14.15 8.83 -5.88
CA VAL A 402 13.99 9.35 -7.25
C VAL A 402 12.66 10.05 -7.48
N ARG A 403 11.58 9.59 -6.82
CA ARG A 403 10.25 10.20 -6.95
C ARG A 403 10.16 11.52 -6.22
N ILE A 404 10.83 11.66 -5.06
CA ILE A 404 10.91 12.93 -4.31
C ILE A 404 11.65 13.96 -5.15
N GLU A 405 12.81 13.60 -5.72
CA GLU A 405 13.56 14.47 -6.62
C GLU A 405 12.76 14.89 -7.86
N ALA A 406 11.90 14.00 -8.36
CA ALA A 406 11.01 14.28 -9.49
C ALA A 406 9.74 15.09 -9.11
N GLY A 407 9.51 15.35 -7.82
CA GLY A 407 8.32 16.04 -7.32
C GLY A 407 7.02 15.23 -7.49
N LEU A 408 7.11 13.91 -7.46
CA LEU A 408 5.96 12.99 -7.60
C LEU A 408 5.36 12.69 -6.22
N ILE A 409 4.06 12.88 -6.10
CA ILE A 409 3.32 12.83 -4.84
C ILE A 409 2.77 11.44 -4.51
N PHE A 410 2.67 11.15 -3.22
CA PHE A 410 2.26 9.88 -2.67
C PHE A 410 1.21 10.07 -1.58
N ALA A 411 0.11 9.32 -1.66
CA ALA A 411 -0.97 9.34 -0.69
C ALA A 411 -0.49 8.99 0.73
N GLY A 412 -0.75 9.87 1.69
CA GLY A 412 -0.31 9.76 3.09
C GLY A 412 1.03 10.43 3.39
N TYR A 413 1.74 10.91 2.36
CA TYR A 413 2.95 11.72 2.51
C TYR A 413 2.69 13.15 2.09
N GLU A 414 2.36 13.38 0.82
CA GLU A 414 2.12 14.73 0.28
C GLU A 414 0.65 15.12 0.26
N PHE A 415 -0.28 14.16 0.33
CA PHE A 415 -1.71 14.45 0.38
C PHE A 415 -2.50 13.47 1.25
N SER A 416 -3.62 13.96 1.78
CA SER A 416 -4.68 13.16 2.38
C SER A 416 -6.05 13.59 1.84
N ASP A 417 -7.11 13.07 2.44
CA ASP A 417 -8.48 13.53 2.21
C ASP A 417 -8.68 15.02 2.50
N GLN A 418 -7.80 15.69 3.26
CA GLN A 418 -7.92 17.12 3.54
C GLN A 418 -7.16 18.01 2.55
N THR A 419 -6.17 17.46 1.84
CA THR A 419 -5.34 18.19 0.87
C THR A 419 -6.01 18.23 -0.50
N ASP A 420 -6.04 19.40 -1.16
CA ASP A 420 -6.51 19.50 -2.55
C ASP A 420 -5.37 19.38 -3.58
N PRO A 421 -5.68 19.14 -4.87
CA PRO A 421 -4.67 19.01 -5.92
C PRO A 421 -3.76 20.24 -6.11
N PHE A 422 -4.20 21.46 -5.77
CA PHE A 422 -3.35 22.65 -5.87
C PHE A 422 -2.34 22.67 -4.72
N GLU A 423 -2.76 22.37 -3.51
CA GLU A 423 -1.89 22.27 -2.34
C GLU A 423 -0.89 21.11 -2.48
N ALA A 424 -1.33 19.98 -3.05
CA ALA A 424 -0.51 18.82 -3.36
C ALA A 424 0.44 19.01 -4.57
N GLY A 425 0.49 20.20 -5.19
CA GLY A 425 1.42 20.48 -6.29
C GLY A 425 1.03 19.88 -7.66
N ILE A 426 -0.10 19.18 -7.76
CA ILE A 426 -0.60 18.59 -9.01
C ILE A 426 -1.78 19.38 -9.63
N GLY A 427 -1.85 20.68 -9.35
CA GLY A 427 -2.91 21.57 -9.83
C GLY A 427 -3.04 21.64 -11.36
N PHE A 428 -2.00 21.23 -12.11
CA PHE A 428 -2.03 21.07 -13.57
C PHE A 428 -3.03 19.99 -14.04
N THR A 429 -3.47 19.09 -13.14
CA THR A 429 -4.51 18.10 -13.40
C THR A 429 -5.92 18.65 -13.32
N VAL A 430 -6.10 19.90 -12.86
CA VAL A 430 -7.42 20.53 -12.65
C VAL A 430 -7.66 21.65 -13.67
N PRO A 431 -8.04 21.33 -14.93
CA PRO A 431 -8.21 22.30 -16.01
C PRO A 431 -9.52 23.10 -15.91
N LEU A 432 -9.72 23.87 -14.82
CA LEU A 432 -10.95 24.65 -14.56
C LEU A 432 -11.37 25.59 -15.71
N LYS A 433 -10.39 26.05 -16.51
CA LYS A 433 -10.63 26.94 -17.65
C LYS A 433 -11.05 26.20 -18.93
N THR A 434 -10.63 24.95 -19.12
CA THR A 434 -10.78 24.24 -20.40
C THR A 434 -11.69 23.01 -20.32
N LYS A 435 -12.01 22.54 -19.10
CA LYS A 435 -13.07 21.58 -18.83
C LYS A 435 -14.33 22.34 -18.42
N ALA A 436 -15.27 22.44 -19.35
CA ALA A 436 -16.53 23.15 -19.13
C ALA A 436 -17.55 22.29 -18.35
N ASP A 437 -17.50 20.97 -18.54
CA ASP A 437 -18.36 20.03 -17.82
C ASP A 437 -18.12 20.11 -16.31
N ASP A 438 -19.19 19.88 -15.54
CA ASP A 438 -19.10 19.74 -14.11
C ASP A 438 -18.39 18.43 -13.70
N PHE A 439 -17.78 18.42 -12.53
CA PHE A 439 -17.11 17.25 -11.94
C PHE A 439 -17.08 17.38 -10.41
N ILE A 440 -16.96 16.24 -9.73
CA ILE A 440 -16.99 16.20 -8.26
C ILE A 440 -15.89 17.08 -7.67
N GLY A 441 -16.29 18.00 -6.79
CA GLY A 441 -15.40 18.93 -6.10
C GLY A 441 -15.06 20.20 -6.88
N ARG A 442 -15.57 20.39 -8.11
CA ARG A 442 -15.25 21.55 -8.96
C ARG A 442 -15.41 22.91 -8.26
N ASP A 443 -16.57 23.15 -7.66
CA ASP A 443 -16.84 24.43 -6.99
C ASP A 443 -15.97 24.66 -5.75
N ALA A 444 -15.70 23.58 -4.98
CA ALA A 444 -14.79 23.65 -3.85
C ALA A 444 -13.37 23.96 -4.31
N LEU A 445 -12.91 23.34 -5.40
CA LEU A 445 -11.61 23.56 -6.01
C LEU A 445 -11.45 24.97 -6.58
N ILE A 446 -12.51 25.58 -7.13
CA ILE A 446 -12.49 27.00 -7.53
C ILE A 446 -12.19 27.89 -6.32
N ARG A 447 -12.92 27.70 -5.20
CA ARG A 447 -12.71 28.47 -3.96
C ARG A 447 -11.33 28.23 -3.34
N ARG A 448 -10.91 26.96 -3.24
CA ARG A 448 -9.63 26.56 -2.66
C ARG A 448 -8.44 27.12 -3.45
N LYS A 449 -8.55 27.15 -4.78
CA LYS A 449 -7.51 27.76 -5.64
C LYS A 449 -7.28 29.25 -5.35
N GLU A 450 -8.33 29.98 -4.99
CA GLU A 450 -8.23 31.42 -4.64
C GLU A 450 -7.63 31.63 -3.25
N HIS A 451 -7.75 30.63 -2.36
CA HIS A 451 -7.37 30.72 -0.95
C HIS A 451 -6.64 29.45 -0.44
N PRO A 452 -5.48 29.08 -1.01
CA PRO A 452 -4.72 27.91 -0.55
C PRO A 452 -4.25 28.09 0.89
N GLN A 453 -4.41 27.08 1.74
CA GLN A 453 -3.94 27.08 3.12
C GLN A 453 -2.49 26.61 3.21
N HIS A 454 -2.13 25.63 2.40
CA HIS A 454 -0.79 25.06 2.32
C HIS A 454 -0.26 25.04 0.88
N ARG A 455 1.04 24.81 0.74
CA ARG A 455 1.69 24.60 -0.55
C ARG A 455 2.80 23.58 -0.40
N LEU A 456 2.76 22.53 -1.21
CA LEU A 456 3.87 21.59 -1.35
C LEU A 456 5.09 22.31 -1.96
N VAL A 457 6.23 22.20 -1.27
CA VAL A 457 7.52 22.75 -1.70
C VAL A 457 8.61 21.70 -1.48
N GLY A 458 9.63 21.71 -2.34
CA GLY A 458 10.87 20.95 -2.10
C GLY A 458 11.78 21.71 -1.14
N LEU A 459 12.38 21.02 -0.19
CA LEU A 459 13.38 21.57 0.72
C LEU A 459 14.74 20.95 0.40
N ASP A 460 15.71 21.78 0.04
CA ASP A 460 17.11 21.40 -0.09
C ASP A 460 17.81 21.74 1.23
N ILE A 461 18.38 20.74 1.89
CA ILE A 461 19.00 20.88 3.21
C ILE A 461 20.51 21.03 3.00
N ASP A 462 21.03 22.25 3.12
CA ASP A 462 22.47 22.50 3.11
C ASP A 462 23.08 21.97 4.42
N ALA A 463 23.68 20.79 4.37
CA ALA A 463 24.27 20.10 5.52
C ALA A 463 25.65 20.66 5.93
N ASN A 464 26.03 21.88 5.50
CA ASN A 464 27.25 22.56 5.94
C ASN A 464 27.10 23.37 7.25
N ILE A 465 26.16 23.01 8.14
CA ILE A 465 26.00 23.65 9.45
C ILE A 465 26.47 22.72 10.57
#